data_AF-A0A3A8NLW7-F1
#
_entry.id   AF-A0A3A8NLW7-F1
#
_cell.length_a   1.000
_cell.length_b   1.000
_cell.length_c   1.000
_cell.angle_alpha   90.00
_cell.angle_beta   90.00
_cell.angle_gamma   90.00
#
_symmetry.space_group_name_H-M   'P 1'
#
loop_
_entity.id
_entity.type
_entity.pdbx_description
1 polymer ?
#
loop_
_entity_poly.entity_id
_entity_poly.type
_entity_poly.pdbx_seq_one_letter_code
_entity_poly.pdbx_strand_id
1 'polypeptide(L)'
;AEAPPPPPQKVAPEVFDNALKAYFDGKPRDAAGPLYAWLQATPRTDDNYAWGQYFLAKSLIDLGLTHAGATYLARIARERTNPNVLPRALDALKDLTDRPHDEVMIDEQVFGALDLGFLPEETGAYAHYQQGLVDLRVGNERWAGTHFSKLPETSAEASRAKFALLVTRLKQVKDPPDEMVKDFLTLSEDEKLTRESRNEAALAVARLRYERKDYPGALDAYGKVKLPDLDPGRASLYLEEAWTRYKLGELRASLGILTTLDAPSFRDEFLPDKYLLRALIFRDLCHYLPAKRAAKELTRRYADSLESVRSREDLSQDVRLRRAANAHGGTKRASRFVSLLDLEGERLGRYAGSFGDRLFGHLTRLYDLSHAEAVRVYDARLAEAVRQEADTLLRAAEQVRLMEYEVGLKLYERVKKGAQVVAAEEEEMLSPAQVAFRFDNEYWNDELKSYRVRIESRCIEETP
;
A
#
# COMPACT_ATOMS: atom_id res chain seq x y z
N ALA A 1 32.04 36.56 -17.74
CA ALA A 1 32.67 36.11 -16.49
C ALA A 1 31.76 36.52 -15.36
N GLU A 2 31.04 35.56 -14.80
CA GLU A 2 30.16 35.75 -13.64
C GLU A 2 31.04 36.08 -12.43
N ALA A 3 30.70 37.14 -11.69
CA ALA A 3 31.51 37.58 -10.57
C ALA A 3 31.57 36.48 -9.50
N PRO A 4 32.75 36.21 -8.91
CA PRO A 4 32.84 35.24 -7.83
C PRO A 4 31.91 35.66 -6.68
N PRO A 5 31.22 34.70 -6.04
CA PRO A 5 30.32 35.02 -4.93
C PRO A 5 31.09 35.79 -3.85
N PRO A 6 30.48 36.83 -3.25
CA PRO A 6 31.14 37.61 -2.22
C PRO A 6 31.62 36.70 -1.09
N PRO A 7 32.83 36.94 -0.54
CA PRO A 7 33.37 36.11 0.54
C PRO A 7 32.39 36.09 1.72
N PRO A 8 32.24 34.95 2.41
CA PRO A 8 31.32 34.82 3.53
C PRO A 8 31.63 35.89 4.58
N GLN A 9 30.68 36.79 4.80
CA GLN A 9 30.75 37.73 5.92
C GLN A 9 30.80 36.88 7.19
N LYS A 10 31.85 37.06 8.02
CA LYS A 10 31.94 36.42 9.33
C LYS A 10 30.74 36.85 10.17
N VAL A 11 29.76 35.97 10.29
CA VAL A 11 28.62 36.14 11.18
C VAL A 11 29.16 36.02 12.61
N ALA A 12 28.79 36.96 13.49
CA ALA A 12 29.23 36.93 14.88
C ALA A 12 28.79 35.61 15.55
N PRO A 13 29.61 34.98 16.41
CA PRO A 13 29.25 33.76 17.15
C PRO A 13 27.91 33.88 17.90
N GLU A 14 27.58 35.10 18.36
CA GLU A 14 26.33 35.43 19.04
C GLU A 14 25.06 35.13 18.23
N VAL A 15 25.14 35.10 16.89
CA VAL A 15 23.97 34.80 16.04
C VAL A 15 23.53 33.35 16.20
N PHE A 16 24.48 32.43 16.40
CA PHE A 16 24.16 31.03 16.65
C PHE A 16 23.46 30.87 18.01
N ASP A 17 24.02 31.44 19.06
CA ASP A 17 23.47 31.34 20.42
C ASP A 17 22.09 31.99 20.53
N ASN A 18 21.90 33.16 19.91
CA ASN A 18 20.61 33.83 19.87
C ASN A 18 19.56 33.02 19.09
N ALA A 19 19.97 32.36 18.00
CA ALA A 19 19.06 31.53 17.21
C ALA A 19 18.69 30.23 17.95
N LEU A 20 19.64 29.63 18.67
CA LEU A 20 19.35 28.49 19.57
C LEU A 20 18.38 28.90 20.68
N LYS A 21 18.59 30.06 21.29
CA LYS A 21 17.69 30.59 22.30
C LYS A 21 16.28 30.76 21.74
N ALA A 22 16.14 31.34 20.54
CA ALA A 22 14.83 31.47 19.88
C ALA A 22 14.14 30.11 19.64
N TYR A 23 14.90 29.08 19.27
CA TYR A 23 14.37 27.72 19.12
C TYR A 23 13.88 27.17 20.48
N PHE A 24 14.69 27.24 21.53
CA PHE A 24 14.32 26.75 22.86
C PHE A 24 13.19 27.58 23.51
N ASP A 25 13.03 28.84 23.13
CA ASP A 25 11.91 29.70 23.52
C ASP A 25 10.60 29.35 22.77
N GLY A 26 10.59 28.28 21.95
CA GLY A 26 9.42 27.81 21.22
C GLY A 26 9.09 28.65 19.97
N LYS A 27 10.08 29.37 19.43
CA LYS A 27 9.94 30.21 18.23
C LYS A 27 10.78 29.65 17.07
N PRO A 28 10.43 28.48 16.51
CA PRO A 28 11.22 27.84 15.44
C PRO A 28 11.28 28.69 14.17
N ARG A 29 10.28 29.54 13.92
CA ARG A 29 10.24 30.49 12.80
C ARG A 29 11.39 31.51 12.87
N ASP A 30 11.61 32.07 14.06
CA ASP A 30 12.61 33.11 14.29
C ASP A 30 14.03 32.53 14.35
N ALA A 31 14.16 31.23 14.65
CA ALA A 31 15.43 30.51 14.67
C ALA A 31 15.93 30.09 13.28
N ALA A 32 15.03 29.65 12.39
CA ALA A 32 15.39 29.02 11.12
C ALA A 32 16.22 29.93 10.18
N GLY A 33 15.79 31.19 9.99
CA GLY A 33 16.50 32.15 9.13
C GLY A 33 17.93 32.45 9.59
N PRO A 34 18.13 32.87 10.86
CA PRO A 34 19.45 33.10 11.44
C PRO A 34 20.34 31.84 11.44
N LEU A 35 19.81 30.66 11.77
CA LEU A 35 20.57 29.40 11.71
C LEU A 35 21.06 29.10 10.28
N TYR A 36 20.21 29.30 9.28
CA TYR A 36 20.62 29.14 7.89
C TYR A 36 21.68 30.16 7.46
N ALA A 37 21.53 31.43 7.85
CA ALA A 37 22.51 32.47 7.56
C ALA A 37 23.88 32.15 8.18
N TRP A 38 23.88 31.64 9.42
CA TRP A 38 25.08 31.18 10.10
C TRP A 38 25.73 29.99 9.37
N LEU A 39 24.95 28.97 8.99
CA LEU A 39 25.46 27.80 8.25
C LEU A 39 26.09 28.15 6.89
N GLN A 40 25.63 29.21 6.22
CA GLN A 40 26.23 29.66 4.96
C GLN A 40 27.56 30.39 5.16
N ALA A 41 27.79 30.97 6.34
CA ALA A 41 28.99 31.74 6.65
C ALA A 41 30.08 30.91 7.34
N THR A 42 29.70 29.84 8.03
CA THR A 42 30.61 29.02 8.84
C THR A 42 31.24 27.88 8.03
N PRO A 43 32.56 27.62 8.16
CA PRO A 43 33.20 26.44 7.57
C PRO A 43 32.58 25.13 8.07
N ARG A 44 32.53 24.11 7.20
CA ARG A 44 31.98 22.78 7.56
C ARG A 44 32.79 22.04 8.64
N THR A 45 34.01 22.49 8.91
CA THR A 45 34.92 21.91 9.92
C THR A 45 34.66 22.45 11.32
N ASP A 46 33.75 23.41 11.49
CA ASP A 46 33.40 23.95 12.80
C ASP A 46 32.62 22.93 13.62
N ASP A 47 32.96 22.77 14.91
CA ASP A 47 32.35 21.80 15.81
C ASP A 47 30.82 21.99 15.94
N ASN A 48 30.36 23.23 15.83
CA ASN A 48 28.95 23.59 15.93
C ASN A 48 28.20 23.46 14.60
N TYR A 49 28.89 23.20 13.48
CA TYR A 49 28.26 23.16 12.16
C TYR A 49 27.17 22.08 12.07
N ALA A 50 27.47 20.88 12.59
CA ALA A 50 26.50 19.78 12.65
C ALA A 50 25.32 20.10 13.58
N TRP A 51 25.56 20.79 14.70
CA TRP A 51 24.49 21.25 15.59
C TRP A 51 23.60 22.30 14.92
N GLY A 52 24.18 23.27 14.22
CA GLY A 52 23.41 24.25 13.45
C GLY A 52 22.52 23.62 12.39
N GLN A 53 23.03 22.60 11.67
CA GLN A 53 22.21 21.83 10.73
C GLN A 53 21.07 21.10 11.45
N TYR A 54 21.35 20.48 12.60
CA TYR A 54 20.36 19.73 13.38
C TYR A 54 19.23 20.62 13.90
N PHE A 55 19.56 21.78 14.48
CA PHE A 55 18.55 22.71 15.00
C PHE A 55 17.79 23.42 13.88
N LEU A 56 18.42 23.67 12.73
CA LEU A 56 17.70 24.14 11.54
C LEU A 56 16.71 23.07 11.07
N ALA A 57 17.13 21.82 10.96
CA ALA A 57 16.26 20.71 10.61
C ALA A 57 15.06 20.59 11.55
N LYS A 58 15.29 20.60 12.86
CA LYS A 58 14.21 20.55 13.87
C LYS A 58 13.26 21.75 13.74
N SER A 59 13.80 22.96 13.58
CA SER A 59 12.97 24.16 13.36
C SER A 59 12.06 24.02 12.13
N LEU A 60 12.57 23.45 11.03
CA LEU A 60 11.77 23.21 9.82
C LEU A 60 10.70 22.15 10.05
N ILE A 61 11.01 21.06 10.75
CA ILE A 61 10.05 20.01 11.11
C ILE A 61 8.93 20.56 11.98
N ASP A 62 9.25 21.38 12.99
CA ASP A 62 8.27 21.99 13.89
C ASP A 62 7.34 22.98 13.16
N LEU A 63 7.83 23.59 12.07
CA LEU A 63 7.04 24.44 11.18
C LEU A 63 6.21 23.66 10.15
N GLY A 64 6.31 22.33 10.17
CA GLY A 64 5.62 21.43 9.26
C GLY A 64 6.27 21.31 7.89
N LEU A 65 7.56 21.64 7.74
CA LEU A 65 8.35 21.45 6.53
C LEU A 65 9.23 20.20 6.72
N THR A 66 8.58 19.04 6.80
CA THR A 66 9.21 17.79 7.23
C THR A 66 10.22 17.28 6.21
N HIS A 67 9.95 17.43 4.91
CA HIS A 67 10.87 17.02 3.85
C HIS A 67 12.16 17.85 3.83
N ALA A 68 12.04 19.16 4.00
CA ALA A 68 13.21 20.04 4.11
C ALA A 68 14.06 19.69 5.35
N GLY A 69 13.41 19.48 6.50
CA GLY A 69 14.08 19.01 7.71
C GLY A 69 14.79 17.67 7.51
N ALA A 70 14.12 16.68 6.93
CA ALA A 70 14.69 15.37 6.60
C ALA A 70 15.93 15.49 5.71
N THR A 71 15.92 16.40 4.73
CA THR A 71 17.07 16.62 3.84
C THR A 71 18.32 17.07 4.60
N TYR A 72 18.17 17.95 5.58
CA TYR A 72 19.27 18.38 6.45
C TYR A 72 19.73 17.26 7.39
N LEU A 73 18.81 16.50 7.98
CA LEU A 73 19.17 15.36 8.83
C LEU A 73 19.91 14.27 8.03
N ALA A 74 19.44 13.95 6.83
CA ALA A 74 20.09 13.00 5.92
C ALA A 74 21.49 13.48 5.50
N ARG A 75 21.67 14.79 5.37
CA ARG A 75 22.98 15.40 5.12
C ARG A 75 23.93 15.19 6.30
N ILE A 76 23.49 15.39 7.54
CA ILE A 76 24.29 15.09 8.74
C ILE A 76 24.69 13.61 8.75
N ALA A 77 23.75 12.71 8.44
CA ALA A 77 23.99 11.27 8.37
C ALA A 77 25.06 10.88 7.32
N ARG A 78 25.07 11.55 6.16
CA ARG A 78 26.08 11.34 5.11
C ARG A 78 27.43 11.95 5.43
N GLU A 79 27.46 13.15 6.02
CA GLU A 79 28.70 13.88 6.33
C GLU A 79 29.46 13.23 7.50
N ARG A 80 28.76 12.62 8.47
CA ARG A 80 29.33 11.88 9.62
C ARG A 80 30.39 12.68 10.41
N THR A 81 30.25 14.00 10.42
CA THR A 81 31.26 14.91 10.98
C THR A 81 31.26 14.93 12.50
N ASN A 82 30.10 14.77 13.14
CA ASN A 82 29.97 14.85 14.60
C ASN A 82 29.28 13.60 15.20
N PRO A 83 30.01 12.75 15.94
CA PRO A 83 29.47 11.55 16.57
C PRO A 83 28.35 11.79 17.59
N ASN A 84 28.26 12.99 18.18
CA ASN A 84 27.23 13.30 19.17
C ASN A 84 25.89 13.70 18.52
N VAL A 85 25.96 14.31 17.33
CA VAL A 85 24.78 14.78 16.59
C VAL A 85 24.18 13.66 15.76
N LEU A 86 25.03 12.79 15.20
CA LEU A 86 24.62 11.72 14.29
C LEU A 86 23.50 10.83 14.86
N PRO A 87 23.59 10.25 16.07
CA PRO A 87 22.51 9.44 16.63
C PRO A 87 21.18 10.20 16.74
N ARG A 88 21.23 11.48 17.17
CA ARG A 88 20.04 12.33 17.31
C ARG A 88 19.41 12.65 15.95
N ALA A 89 20.22 12.82 14.92
CA ALA A 89 19.74 13.08 13.57
C ALA A 89 19.08 11.85 12.95
N LEU A 90 19.66 10.66 13.17
CA LEU A 90 19.08 9.40 12.72
C LEU A 90 17.79 9.05 13.47
N ASP A 91 17.74 9.31 14.77
CA ASP A 91 16.52 9.13 15.55
C ASP A 91 15.38 10.02 15.04
N ALA A 92 15.67 11.31 14.82
CA ALA A 92 14.72 12.23 14.22
C ALA A 92 14.31 11.84 12.79
N LEU A 93 15.19 11.23 11.99
CA LEU A 93 14.82 10.69 10.68
C LEU A 93 13.89 9.49 10.80
N LYS A 94 14.16 8.57 11.73
CA LYS A 94 13.32 7.40 12.00
C LYS A 94 11.89 7.82 12.32
N ASP A 95 11.71 8.83 13.17
CA ASP A 95 10.38 9.35 13.52
C ASP A 95 9.62 9.90 12.30
N LEU A 96 10.32 10.44 11.30
CA LEU A 96 9.69 10.94 10.07
C LEU A 96 9.21 9.83 9.15
N THR A 97 9.71 8.59 9.32
CA THR A 97 9.31 7.44 8.50
C THR A 97 7.87 6.99 8.76
N ASP A 98 7.29 7.37 9.90
CA ASP A 98 5.88 7.12 10.23
C ASP A 98 4.89 7.94 9.37
N ARG A 99 5.40 8.87 8.56
CA ARG A 99 4.63 9.72 7.64
C ARG A 99 5.07 9.45 6.19
N PRO A 100 4.30 9.89 5.18
CA PRO A 100 4.80 9.88 3.81
C PRO A 100 6.13 10.62 3.73
N HIS A 101 7.16 9.95 3.22
CA HIS A 101 8.53 10.47 3.20
C HIS A 101 9.26 9.97 1.94
N ASP A 102 10.47 10.48 1.73
CA ASP A 102 11.36 10.04 0.65
C ASP A 102 12.01 8.70 1.00
N GLU A 103 11.38 7.61 0.60
CA GLU A 103 11.87 6.23 0.81
C GLU A 103 13.28 6.03 0.23
N VAL A 104 13.60 6.68 -0.89
CA VAL A 104 14.90 6.53 -1.54
C VAL A 104 15.99 7.22 -0.73
N MET A 105 15.75 8.46 -0.31
CA MET A 105 16.73 9.20 0.49
C MET A 105 16.89 8.60 1.89
N ILE A 106 15.79 8.33 2.59
CA ILE A 106 15.84 7.94 4.01
C ILE A 106 16.12 6.45 4.13
N ASP A 107 15.27 5.59 3.57
CA ASP A 107 15.33 4.16 3.82
C ASP A 107 16.50 3.53 3.06
N GLU A 108 16.66 3.85 1.78
CA GLU A 108 17.68 3.22 0.94
C GLU A 108 19.05 3.86 1.11
N GLN A 109 19.17 5.19 0.93
CA GLN A 109 20.46 5.86 0.91
C GLN A 109 21.03 6.12 2.31
N VAL A 110 20.21 6.44 3.31
CA VAL A 110 20.69 6.70 4.67
C VAL A 110 20.72 5.42 5.48
N PHE A 111 19.60 4.76 5.72
CA PHE A 111 19.58 3.60 6.61
C PHE A 111 20.08 2.32 5.94
N GLY A 112 19.80 2.13 4.65
CA GLY A 112 20.15 0.92 3.90
C GLY A 112 21.60 0.87 3.41
N ALA A 113 22.17 2.00 2.99
CA ALA A 113 23.49 2.03 2.33
C ALA A 113 24.66 2.48 3.23
N LEU A 114 24.39 3.22 4.31
CA LEU A 114 25.44 3.74 5.18
C LEU A 114 25.82 2.73 6.27
N ASP A 115 27.13 2.55 6.47
CA ASP A 115 27.65 1.97 7.72
C ASP A 115 27.59 3.00 8.86
N LEU A 116 26.56 2.91 9.72
CA LEU A 116 26.24 3.94 10.72
C LEU A 116 26.93 3.72 12.09
N GLY A 117 27.77 2.70 12.23
CA GLY A 117 28.49 2.43 13.48
C GLY A 117 27.56 2.11 14.65
N PHE A 118 27.89 2.61 15.85
CA PHE A 118 27.09 2.37 17.06
C PHE A 118 25.88 3.31 17.11
N LEU A 119 24.68 2.74 17.18
CA LEU A 119 23.40 3.45 17.28
C LEU A 119 22.63 3.02 18.52
N PRO A 120 21.71 3.86 19.03
CA PRO A 120 20.70 3.45 20.01
C PRO A 120 19.92 2.21 19.52
N GLU A 121 19.44 1.39 20.45
CA GLU A 121 18.84 0.08 20.13
C GLU A 121 17.71 0.17 19.09
N GLU A 122 16.76 1.09 19.24
CA GLU A 122 15.65 1.24 18.30
C GLU A 122 16.08 1.73 16.92
N THR A 123 16.91 2.77 16.87
CA THR A 123 17.42 3.33 15.60
C THR A 123 18.33 2.33 14.89
N GLY A 124 19.13 1.57 15.65
CA GLY A 124 19.97 0.50 15.13
C GLY A 124 19.17 -0.68 14.60
N ALA A 125 18.08 -1.06 15.28
CA ALA A 125 17.16 -2.08 14.79
C ALA A 125 16.52 -1.69 13.46
N TYR A 126 16.03 -0.44 13.34
CA TYR A 126 15.50 0.07 12.08
C TYR A 126 16.56 0.08 10.96
N ALA A 127 17.79 0.55 11.26
CA ALA A 127 18.89 0.54 10.29
C ALA A 127 19.22 -0.88 9.79
N HIS A 128 19.37 -1.85 10.70
CA HIS A 128 19.63 -3.24 10.34
C HIS A 128 18.48 -3.86 9.55
N TYR A 129 17.23 -3.51 9.87
CA TYR A 129 16.08 -3.92 9.08
C TYR A 129 16.17 -3.40 7.63
N GLN A 130 16.44 -2.10 7.44
CA GLN A 130 16.57 -1.51 6.10
C GLN A 130 17.74 -2.08 5.30
N GLN A 131 18.91 -2.27 5.93
CA GLN A 131 20.07 -2.94 5.31
C GLN A 131 19.70 -4.35 4.84
N GLY A 132 19.02 -5.13 5.68
CA GLY A 132 18.55 -6.46 5.31
C GLY A 132 17.55 -6.44 4.15
N LEU A 133 16.65 -5.45 4.08
CA LEU A 133 15.74 -5.28 2.94
C LEU A 133 16.48 -4.96 1.63
N VAL A 134 17.52 -4.13 1.68
CA VAL A 134 18.39 -3.86 0.52
C VAL A 134 19.04 -5.17 0.05
N ASP A 135 19.61 -5.95 0.96
CA ASP A 135 20.24 -7.23 0.63
C ASP A 135 19.24 -8.23 0.04
N LEU A 136 18.01 -8.31 0.57
CA LEU A 136 16.96 -9.16 0.00
C LEU A 136 16.56 -8.73 -1.41
N ARG A 137 16.49 -7.42 -1.69
CA ARG A 137 16.18 -6.90 -3.04
C ARG A 137 17.25 -7.28 -4.06
N VAL A 138 18.51 -7.35 -3.64
CA VAL A 138 19.64 -7.80 -4.48
C VAL A 138 19.72 -9.33 -4.58
N GLY A 139 18.99 -10.07 -3.73
CA GLY A 139 18.98 -11.53 -3.70
C GLY A 139 19.99 -12.16 -2.73
N ASN A 140 20.64 -11.36 -1.88
CA ASN A 140 21.65 -11.81 -0.92
C ASN A 140 21.03 -12.21 0.42
N GLU A 141 20.22 -13.28 0.45
CA GLU A 141 19.51 -13.72 1.67
C GLU A 141 20.46 -13.99 2.85
N ARG A 142 21.66 -14.50 2.60
CA ARG A 142 22.65 -14.77 3.66
C ARG A 142 23.08 -13.49 4.39
N TRP A 143 23.28 -12.39 3.65
CA TRP A 143 23.67 -11.11 4.24
C TRP A 143 22.49 -10.48 4.96
N ALA A 144 21.30 -10.52 4.35
CA ALA A 144 20.07 -10.12 5.02
C ALA A 144 19.87 -10.84 6.36
N GLY A 145 20.07 -12.16 6.41
CA GLY A 145 20.01 -12.94 7.65
C GLY A 145 21.02 -12.51 8.71
N THR A 146 22.21 -12.04 8.29
CA THR A 146 23.24 -11.51 9.20
C THR A 146 22.85 -10.15 9.79
N HIS A 147 22.13 -9.33 9.02
CA HIS A 147 21.56 -8.07 9.54
C HIS A 147 20.39 -8.35 10.46
N PHE A 148 19.47 -9.25 10.06
CA PHE A 148 18.29 -9.59 10.86
C PHE A 148 18.62 -10.32 12.16
N SER A 149 19.72 -11.08 12.23
CA SER A 149 20.17 -11.70 13.49
C SER A 149 20.61 -10.71 14.56
N LYS A 150 20.85 -9.44 14.19
CA LYS A 150 21.19 -8.35 15.12
C LYS A 150 19.96 -7.66 15.69
N LEU A 151 18.75 -8.00 15.21
CA LEU A 151 17.52 -7.41 15.70
C LEU A 151 17.12 -8.05 17.04
N PRO A 152 16.73 -7.25 18.06
CA PRO A 152 16.19 -7.80 19.30
C PRO A 152 14.92 -8.59 19.01
N GLU A 153 14.80 -9.83 19.51
CA GLU A 153 13.62 -10.68 19.26
C GLU A 153 12.30 -10.08 19.79
N THR A 154 12.40 -9.18 20.77
CA THR A 154 11.27 -8.45 21.34
C THR A 154 10.80 -7.29 20.47
N SER A 155 11.58 -6.86 19.48
CA SER A 155 11.28 -5.70 18.64
C SER A 155 10.29 -6.01 17.50
N ALA A 156 9.51 -5.01 17.11
CA ALA A 156 8.61 -5.09 15.94
C ALA A 156 9.39 -5.32 14.63
N GLU A 157 10.62 -4.79 14.54
CA GLU A 157 11.47 -4.95 13.36
C GLU A 157 11.92 -6.39 13.16
N ALA A 158 12.12 -7.16 14.23
CA ALA A 158 12.41 -8.59 14.13
C ALA A 158 11.25 -9.35 13.46
N SER A 159 10.01 -9.03 13.82
CA SER A 159 8.82 -9.64 13.23
C SER A 159 8.63 -9.20 11.77
N ARG A 160 8.92 -7.93 11.45
CA ARG A 160 8.92 -7.42 10.06
C ARG A 160 10.02 -8.06 9.21
N ALA A 161 11.19 -8.32 9.78
CA ALA A 161 12.29 -9.02 9.11
C ALA A 161 11.90 -10.47 8.78
N LYS A 162 11.29 -11.19 9.74
CA LYS A 162 10.74 -12.53 9.50
C LYS A 162 9.71 -12.51 8.37
N PHE A 163 8.79 -11.55 8.38
CA PHE A 163 7.80 -11.39 7.30
C PHE A 163 8.48 -11.19 5.94
N ALA A 164 9.47 -10.30 5.84
CA ALA A 164 10.19 -10.02 4.60
C ALA A 164 10.94 -11.26 4.06
N LEU A 165 11.55 -12.06 4.94
CA LEU A 165 12.19 -13.33 4.58
C LEU A 165 11.17 -14.34 4.04
N LEU A 166 10.02 -14.49 4.71
CA LEU A 166 8.98 -15.43 4.26
C LEU A 166 8.45 -15.05 2.89
N VAL A 167 8.16 -13.76 2.65
CA VAL A 167 7.73 -13.27 1.34
C VAL A 167 8.79 -13.51 0.26
N THR A 168 10.06 -13.31 0.58
CA THR A 168 11.16 -13.53 -0.37
C THR A 168 11.29 -15.01 -0.73
N ARG A 169 11.22 -15.90 0.26
CA ARG A 169 11.24 -17.36 0.05
C ARG A 169 10.01 -17.84 -0.71
N LEU A 170 8.83 -17.29 -0.41
CA LEU A 170 7.60 -17.63 -1.12
C LEU A 170 7.70 -17.37 -2.62
N LYS A 171 8.39 -16.29 -3.03
CA LYS A 171 8.63 -16.00 -4.46
C LYS A 171 9.53 -17.02 -5.16
N GLN A 172 10.35 -17.77 -4.42
CA GLN A 172 11.31 -18.73 -4.97
C GLN A 172 10.76 -20.16 -5.01
N VAL A 173 9.73 -20.45 -4.20
CA VAL A 173 9.19 -21.79 -4.03
C VAL A 173 7.86 -21.90 -4.78
N LYS A 174 7.70 -23.00 -5.53
CA LYS A 174 6.44 -23.29 -6.24
C LYS A 174 5.34 -23.79 -5.29
N ASP A 175 5.70 -24.72 -4.41
CA ASP A 175 4.80 -25.33 -3.42
C ASP A 175 5.31 -25.04 -2.00
N PRO A 176 4.76 -24.01 -1.32
CA PRO A 176 5.26 -23.60 -0.01
C PRO A 176 4.99 -24.70 1.03
N PRO A 177 5.90 -24.92 2.02
CA PRO A 177 5.71 -25.92 3.07
C PRO A 177 4.69 -25.48 4.14
N ASP A 178 4.08 -26.42 4.86
CA ASP A 178 3.08 -26.13 5.92
C ASP A 178 3.62 -25.21 7.03
N GLU A 179 4.90 -25.38 7.36
CA GLU A 179 5.58 -24.52 8.34
C GLU A 179 5.55 -23.05 7.93
N MET A 180 5.67 -22.73 6.63
CA MET A 180 5.60 -21.35 6.16
C MET A 180 4.22 -20.71 6.43
N VAL A 181 3.14 -21.49 6.30
CA VAL A 181 1.79 -21.00 6.60
C VAL A 181 1.62 -20.78 8.11
N LYS A 182 2.20 -21.64 8.95
CA LYS A 182 2.22 -21.45 10.41
C LYS A 182 3.05 -20.23 10.81
N ASP A 183 4.16 -19.97 10.14
CA ASP A 183 4.99 -18.80 10.38
C ASP A 183 4.23 -17.51 10.07
N PHE A 184 3.54 -17.43 8.93
CA PHE A 184 2.66 -16.30 8.61
C PHE A 184 1.49 -16.16 9.59
N LEU A 185 0.91 -17.27 10.05
CA LEU A 185 -0.15 -17.26 11.04
C LEU A 185 0.33 -16.67 12.37
N THR A 186 1.52 -17.07 12.82
CA THR A 186 2.14 -16.54 14.04
C THR A 186 2.36 -15.04 13.92
N LEU A 187 2.83 -14.56 12.76
CA LEU A 187 3.00 -13.12 12.50
C LEU A 187 1.67 -12.37 12.45
N SER A 188 0.59 -13.00 11.96
CA SER A 188 -0.73 -12.36 11.93
C SER A 188 -1.31 -12.09 13.32
N GLU A 189 -0.83 -12.82 14.34
CA GLU A 189 -1.25 -12.72 15.74
C GLU A 189 -0.26 -11.93 16.60
N ASP A 190 0.92 -11.60 16.07
CA ASP A 190 1.97 -10.92 16.82
C ASP A 190 1.61 -9.45 17.13
N GLU A 191 1.33 -9.16 18.39
CA GLU A 191 0.94 -7.83 18.86
C GLU A 191 2.05 -6.78 18.70
N LYS A 192 3.30 -7.19 18.50
CA LYS A 192 4.42 -6.29 18.19
C LYS A 192 4.24 -5.63 16.83
N LEU A 193 3.53 -6.29 15.91
CA LEU A 193 3.30 -5.78 14.57
C LEU A 193 2.15 -4.78 14.52
N THR A 194 2.30 -3.80 13.64
CA THR A 194 1.21 -2.89 13.30
C THR A 194 0.00 -3.67 12.80
N ARG A 195 -1.20 -3.11 12.97
CA ARG A 195 -2.44 -3.73 12.46
C ARG A 195 -2.35 -4.02 10.95
N GLU A 196 -1.73 -3.13 10.19
CA GLU A 196 -1.53 -3.29 8.74
C GLU A 196 -0.66 -4.51 8.44
N SER A 197 0.51 -4.63 9.09
CA SER A 197 1.41 -5.79 8.91
C SER A 197 0.76 -7.11 9.34
N ARG A 198 -0.03 -7.11 10.42
CA ARG A 198 -0.80 -8.30 10.83
C ARG A 198 -1.87 -8.69 9.81
N ASN A 199 -2.57 -7.70 9.24
CA ASN A 199 -3.55 -7.93 8.19
C ASN A 199 -2.90 -8.50 6.93
N GLU A 200 -1.72 -7.99 6.52
CA GLU A 200 -0.97 -8.54 5.38
C GLU A 200 -0.55 -9.99 5.62
N ALA A 201 -0.10 -10.33 6.83
CA ALA A 201 0.20 -11.71 7.21
C ALA A 201 -1.04 -12.62 7.20
N ALA A 202 -2.18 -12.15 7.73
CA ALA A 202 -3.44 -12.90 7.68
C ALA A 202 -3.92 -13.15 6.24
N LEU A 203 -3.80 -12.15 5.36
CA LEU A 203 -4.11 -12.29 3.93
C LEU A 203 -3.19 -13.30 3.25
N ALA A 204 -1.88 -13.30 3.56
CA ALA A 204 -0.95 -14.28 3.06
C ALA A 204 -1.35 -15.71 3.49
N VAL A 205 -1.72 -15.92 4.76
CA VAL A 205 -2.24 -17.21 5.25
C VAL A 205 -3.47 -17.62 4.47
N ALA A 206 -4.44 -16.71 4.29
CA ALA A 206 -5.70 -17.02 3.63
C ALA A 206 -5.48 -17.46 2.17
N ARG A 207 -4.65 -16.73 1.41
CA ARG A 207 -4.31 -17.04 0.02
C ARG A 207 -3.54 -18.34 -0.11
N LEU A 208 -2.57 -18.60 0.77
CA LEU A 208 -1.82 -19.87 0.79
C LEU A 208 -2.73 -21.07 1.10
N ARG A 209 -3.65 -20.93 2.05
CA ARG A 209 -4.66 -21.96 2.36
C ARG A 209 -5.61 -22.18 1.18
N TYR A 210 -6.04 -21.11 0.52
CA TYR A 210 -6.87 -21.18 -0.68
C TYR A 210 -6.17 -21.94 -1.81
N GLU A 211 -4.89 -21.67 -2.09
CA GLU A 211 -4.10 -22.39 -3.10
C GLU A 211 -3.99 -23.89 -2.80
N ARG A 212 -3.94 -24.25 -1.51
CA ARG A 212 -3.94 -25.64 -1.04
C ARG A 212 -5.32 -26.28 -0.97
N LYS A 213 -6.37 -25.57 -1.37
CA LYS A 213 -7.78 -26.01 -1.31
C LYS A 213 -8.31 -26.19 0.11
N ASP A 214 -7.62 -25.67 1.13
CA ASP A 214 -8.13 -25.54 2.49
C ASP A 214 -9.01 -24.28 2.57
N TYR A 215 -10.19 -24.35 1.94
CA TYR A 215 -11.12 -23.23 1.89
C TYR A 215 -11.72 -22.84 3.24
N PRO A 216 -12.09 -23.78 4.15
CA PRO A 216 -12.54 -23.41 5.50
C PRO A 216 -11.46 -22.66 6.26
N GLY A 217 -10.21 -23.16 6.23
CA GLY A 217 -9.09 -22.48 6.87
C GLY A 217 -8.76 -21.13 6.23
N ALA A 218 -9.01 -20.94 4.93
CA ALA A 218 -8.87 -19.66 4.26
C ALA A 218 -9.92 -18.65 4.76
N LEU A 219 -11.20 -19.04 4.90
CA LEU A 219 -12.26 -18.19 5.45
C LEU A 219 -11.96 -17.73 6.89
N ASP A 220 -11.46 -18.64 7.73
CA ASP A 220 -11.03 -18.30 9.09
C ASP A 220 -9.93 -17.23 9.08
N ALA A 221 -8.96 -17.35 8.17
CA ALA A 221 -7.86 -16.40 8.04
C ALA A 221 -8.33 -15.04 7.51
N TYR A 222 -9.25 -15.00 6.53
CA TYR A 222 -9.89 -13.74 6.09
C TYR A 222 -10.64 -13.05 7.23
N GLY A 223 -11.29 -13.82 8.11
CA GLY A 223 -11.98 -13.30 9.30
C GLY A 223 -11.05 -12.63 10.32
N LYS A 224 -9.73 -12.92 10.30
CA LYS A 224 -8.74 -12.26 11.17
C LYS A 224 -8.33 -10.87 10.67
N VAL A 225 -8.60 -10.54 9.41
CA VAL A 225 -8.23 -9.25 8.81
C VAL A 225 -9.14 -8.15 9.36
N LYS A 226 -8.56 -7.21 10.11
CA LYS A 226 -9.30 -6.10 10.75
C LYS A 226 -9.09 -4.81 9.99
N LEU A 227 -10.05 -4.47 9.12
CA LEU A 227 -10.10 -3.19 8.41
C LEU A 227 -11.15 -2.26 9.04
N PRO A 228 -10.96 -0.94 9.03
CA PRO A 228 -12.02 0.01 9.36
C PRO A 228 -13.29 -0.24 8.54
N ASP A 229 -14.45 0.15 9.08
CA ASP A 229 -15.70 0.05 8.33
C ASP A 229 -15.63 0.93 7.09
N LEU A 230 -16.14 0.42 5.97
CA LEU A 230 -16.11 1.07 4.65
C LEU A 230 -14.72 1.35 4.06
N ASP A 231 -13.65 0.76 4.61
CA ASP A 231 -12.33 0.82 3.98
C ASP A 231 -12.40 0.23 2.55
N PRO A 232 -11.94 0.94 1.50
CA PRO A 232 -11.95 0.43 0.13
C PRO A 232 -11.25 -0.93 -0.02
N GLY A 233 -10.22 -1.20 0.80
CA GLY A 233 -9.52 -2.48 0.84
C GLY A 233 -10.38 -3.66 1.28
N ARG A 234 -11.58 -3.43 1.86
CA ARG A 234 -12.55 -4.50 2.12
C ARG A 234 -13.13 -5.09 0.85
N ALA A 235 -13.18 -4.33 -0.24
CA ALA A 235 -13.79 -4.78 -1.48
C ALA A 235 -13.02 -5.97 -2.10
N SER A 236 -11.68 -5.91 -2.12
CA SER A 236 -10.84 -7.03 -2.56
C SER A 236 -10.94 -8.23 -1.61
N LEU A 237 -10.94 -7.98 -0.30
CA LEU A 237 -11.14 -9.03 0.71
C LEU A 237 -12.46 -9.78 0.51
N TYR A 238 -13.56 -9.05 0.31
CA TYR A 238 -14.88 -9.64 0.08
C TYR A 238 -14.92 -10.45 -1.21
N LEU A 239 -14.24 -9.99 -2.26
CA LEU A 239 -14.14 -10.76 -3.50
C LEU A 239 -13.37 -12.08 -3.29
N GLU A 240 -12.26 -12.07 -2.55
CA GLU A 240 -11.50 -13.28 -2.19
C GLU A 240 -12.34 -14.24 -1.32
N GLU A 241 -13.10 -13.72 -0.35
CA GLU A 241 -14.06 -14.50 0.43
C GLU A 241 -15.15 -15.12 -0.48
N ALA A 242 -15.70 -14.36 -1.43
CA ALA A 242 -16.72 -14.84 -2.36
C ALA A 242 -16.20 -15.97 -3.25
N TRP A 243 -14.96 -15.89 -3.74
CA TRP A 243 -14.31 -16.98 -4.47
C TRP A 243 -14.15 -18.22 -3.60
N THR A 244 -13.74 -18.05 -2.34
CA THR A 244 -13.55 -19.15 -1.39
C THR A 244 -14.87 -19.86 -1.08
N ARG A 245 -15.95 -19.11 -0.85
CA ARG A 245 -17.31 -19.66 -0.67
C ARG A 245 -17.82 -20.37 -1.91
N TYR A 246 -17.56 -19.82 -3.10
CA TYR A 246 -17.89 -20.49 -4.36
C TYR A 246 -17.20 -21.86 -4.48
N LYS A 247 -15.93 -21.96 -4.07
CA LYS A 247 -15.21 -23.25 -4.07
C LYS A 247 -15.70 -24.25 -3.02
N LEU A 248 -16.35 -23.78 -1.96
CA LEU A 248 -17.04 -24.61 -0.96
C LEU A 248 -18.43 -25.07 -1.41
N GLY A 249 -18.95 -24.57 -2.54
CA GLY A 249 -20.32 -24.85 -2.98
C GLY A 249 -21.38 -23.90 -2.40
N GLU A 250 -20.98 -22.91 -1.59
CA GLU A 250 -21.88 -21.92 -0.98
C GLU A 250 -22.27 -20.81 -1.99
N LEU A 251 -22.99 -21.20 -3.04
CA LEU A 251 -23.27 -20.34 -4.19
C LEU A 251 -24.13 -19.12 -3.83
N ARG A 252 -25.11 -19.25 -2.93
CA ARG A 252 -26.03 -18.15 -2.58
C ARG A 252 -25.35 -17.16 -1.63
N ALA A 253 -24.50 -17.64 -0.73
CA ALA A 253 -23.67 -16.80 0.12
C ALA A 253 -22.64 -16.03 -0.71
N SER A 254 -21.96 -16.70 -1.65
CA SER A 254 -21.05 -16.05 -2.60
C SER A 254 -21.76 -14.96 -3.41
N LEU A 255 -22.95 -15.25 -3.96
CA LEU A 255 -23.75 -14.27 -4.70
C LEU A 255 -24.24 -13.11 -3.81
N GLY A 256 -24.49 -13.37 -2.53
CA GLY A 256 -24.78 -12.35 -1.53
C GLY A 256 -23.64 -11.37 -1.35
N ILE A 257 -22.41 -11.87 -1.16
CA ILE A 257 -21.20 -11.03 -1.08
C ILE A 257 -21.00 -10.25 -2.39
N LEU A 258 -21.23 -10.87 -3.54
CA LEU A 258 -21.17 -10.15 -4.82
C LEU A 258 -22.21 -9.03 -4.93
N THR A 259 -23.36 -9.15 -4.28
CA THR A 259 -24.39 -8.10 -4.23
C THR A 259 -23.93 -6.94 -3.34
N THR A 260 -23.23 -7.25 -2.24
CA THR A 260 -22.57 -6.27 -1.38
C THR A 260 -21.53 -5.45 -2.13
N LEU A 261 -20.78 -6.05 -3.06
CA LEU A 261 -19.81 -5.33 -3.90
C LEU A 261 -20.44 -4.34 -4.90
N ASP A 262 -21.77 -4.27 -4.96
CA ASP A 262 -22.50 -3.26 -5.72
C ASP A 262 -22.98 -2.08 -4.84
N ALA A 263 -22.72 -2.12 -3.53
CA ALA A 263 -22.99 -1.02 -2.60
C ALA A 263 -22.27 0.28 -3.00
N PRO A 264 -22.82 1.47 -2.71
CA PRO A 264 -22.21 2.75 -3.06
C PRO A 264 -20.75 2.93 -2.61
N SER A 265 -20.37 2.32 -1.49
CA SER A 265 -19.00 2.35 -0.96
C SER A 265 -18.00 1.54 -1.77
N PHE A 266 -18.43 0.48 -2.47
CA PHE A 266 -17.55 -0.45 -3.18
C PHE A 266 -17.77 -0.45 -4.69
N ARG A 267 -18.89 0.09 -5.17
CA ARG A 267 -19.27 0.01 -6.57
C ARG A 267 -18.25 0.61 -7.52
N ASP A 268 -17.40 1.53 -7.05
CA ASP A 268 -16.36 2.19 -7.86
C ASP A 268 -14.98 1.54 -7.77
N GLU A 269 -14.84 0.50 -6.93
CA GLU A 269 -13.60 -0.26 -6.79
C GLU A 269 -13.33 -1.12 -8.03
N PHE A 270 -12.04 -1.29 -8.34
CA PHE A 270 -11.59 -2.03 -9.51
C PHE A 270 -11.60 -3.53 -9.23
N LEU A 271 -12.71 -4.18 -9.57
CA LEU A 271 -12.94 -5.61 -9.30
C LEU A 271 -13.53 -6.30 -10.54
N PRO A 272 -12.77 -6.47 -11.63
CA PRO A 272 -13.30 -7.07 -12.86
C PRO A 272 -13.75 -8.54 -12.64
N ASP A 273 -13.03 -9.30 -11.81
CA ASP A 273 -13.32 -10.71 -11.53
C ASP A 273 -14.69 -10.94 -10.86
N LYS A 274 -15.29 -9.91 -10.24
CA LYS A 274 -16.63 -10.03 -9.64
C LYS A 274 -17.69 -10.43 -10.67
N TYR A 275 -17.54 -9.96 -11.91
CA TYR A 275 -18.49 -10.26 -12.99
C TYR A 275 -18.31 -11.68 -13.51
N LEU A 276 -17.07 -12.15 -13.59
CA LEU A 276 -16.76 -13.54 -13.96
C LEU A 276 -17.33 -14.51 -12.91
N LEU A 277 -17.07 -14.25 -11.62
CA LEU A 277 -17.57 -15.10 -10.55
C LEU A 277 -19.11 -15.13 -10.53
N ARG A 278 -19.76 -13.98 -10.74
CA ARG A 278 -21.21 -13.91 -10.89
C ARG A 278 -21.72 -14.74 -12.07
N ALA A 279 -21.04 -14.69 -13.21
CA ALA A 279 -21.40 -15.47 -14.39
C ALA A 279 -21.20 -16.98 -14.16
N LEU A 280 -20.13 -17.38 -13.48
CA LEU A 280 -19.86 -18.77 -13.08
C LEU A 280 -20.97 -19.31 -12.19
N ILE A 281 -21.34 -18.59 -11.13
CA ILE A 281 -22.42 -19.00 -10.22
C ILE A 281 -23.74 -19.20 -10.99
N PHE A 282 -24.12 -18.24 -11.85
CA PHE A 282 -25.33 -18.39 -12.65
C PHE A 282 -25.26 -19.55 -13.65
N ARG A 283 -24.10 -19.79 -14.26
CA ARG A 283 -23.89 -20.94 -15.15
C ARG A 283 -24.06 -22.25 -14.39
N ASP A 284 -23.46 -22.36 -13.22
CA ASP A 284 -23.46 -23.59 -12.40
C ASP A 284 -24.85 -23.89 -11.84
N LEU A 285 -25.70 -22.86 -11.67
CA LEU A 285 -27.12 -22.98 -11.36
C LEU A 285 -28.02 -23.11 -12.62
N CYS A 286 -27.42 -23.23 -13.81
CA CYS A 286 -28.08 -23.34 -15.11
C CYS A 286 -29.00 -22.15 -15.47
N HIS A 287 -28.72 -20.97 -14.92
CA HIS A 287 -29.31 -19.69 -15.30
C HIS A 287 -28.50 -19.03 -16.42
N TYR A 288 -28.57 -19.59 -17.63
CA TYR A 288 -27.74 -19.16 -18.76
C TYR A 288 -27.99 -17.70 -19.21
N LEU A 289 -29.25 -17.23 -19.19
CA LEU A 289 -29.54 -15.83 -19.55
C LEU A 289 -28.95 -14.84 -18.52
N PRO A 290 -29.16 -14.99 -17.20
CA PRO A 290 -28.44 -14.22 -16.19
C PRO A 290 -26.91 -14.32 -16.29
N ALA A 291 -26.36 -15.52 -16.52
CA ALA A 291 -24.91 -15.70 -16.69
C ALA A 291 -24.36 -14.85 -17.83
N LYS A 292 -25.02 -14.88 -19.01
CA LYS A 292 -24.64 -14.06 -20.17
C LYS A 292 -24.77 -12.56 -19.89
N ARG A 293 -25.77 -12.12 -19.10
CA ARG A 293 -25.90 -10.70 -18.72
C ARG A 293 -24.80 -10.26 -17.76
N ALA A 294 -24.47 -11.08 -16.77
CA ALA A 294 -23.39 -10.80 -15.82
C ALA A 294 -22.04 -10.66 -16.52
N ALA A 295 -21.78 -11.55 -17.50
CA ALA A 295 -20.61 -11.48 -18.35
C ALA A 295 -20.54 -10.16 -19.16
N LYS A 296 -21.64 -9.77 -19.82
CA LYS A 296 -21.71 -8.52 -20.59
C LYS A 296 -21.51 -7.26 -19.75
N GLU A 297 -21.83 -7.31 -18.46
CA GLU A 297 -21.69 -6.18 -17.55
C GLU A 297 -20.23 -5.70 -17.43
N LEU A 298 -19.27 -6.64 -17.37
CA LEU A 298 -17.84 -6.30 -17.36
C LEU A 298 -17.48 -5.50 -18.61
N THR A 299 -17.85 -6.02 -19.79
CA THR A 299 -17.52 -5.39 -21.07
C THR A 299 -18.18 -4.02 -21.20
N ARG A 300 -19.40 -3.84 -20.68
CA ARG A 300 -20.09 -2.55 -20.67
C ARG A 300 -19.41 -1.55 -19.72
N ARG A 301 -19.06 -1.97 -18.52
CA ARG A 301 -18.50 -1.10 -17.49
C ARG A 301 -17.09 -0.60 -17.81
N TYR A 302 -16.28 -1.47 -18.39
CA TYR A 302 -14.89 -1.19 -18.74
C TYR A 302 -14.69 -0.97 -20.24
N ALA A 303 -15.74 -0.59 -20.98
CA ALA A 303 -15.68 -0.41 -22.43
C ALA A 303 -14.56 0.56 -22.83
N ASP A 304 -14.51 1.74 -22.21
CA ASP A 304 -13.52 2.78 -22.51
C ASP A 304 -12.10 2.34 -22.17
N SER A 305 -11.90 1.69 -21.02
CA SER A 305 -10.59 1.19 -20.60
C SER A 305 -10.10 0.04 -21.50
N LEU A 306 -11.01 -0.86 -21.90
CA LEU A 306 -10.70 -1.93 -22.85
C LEU A 306 -10.36 -1.37 -24.23
N GLU A 307 -11.01 -0.31 -24.66
CA GLU A 307 -10.71 0.35 -25.92
C GLU A 307 -9.37 1.07 -25.88
N SER A 308 -9.08 1.79 -24.80
CA SER A 308 -7.77 2.43 -24.56
C SER A 308 -6.63 1.41 -24.66
N VAL A 309 -6.82 0.23 -24.09
CA VAL A 309 -5.86 -0.89 -24.17
C VAL A 309 -5.71 -1.41 -25.61
N ARG A 310 -6.80 -1.58 -26.36
CA ARG A 310 -6.75 -2.04 -27.76
C ARG A 310 -6.08 -1.02 -28.69
N SER A 311 -6.39 0.26 -28.48
CA SER A 311 -5.85 1.38 -29.24
C SER A 311 -4.41 1.73 -28.86
N ARG A 312 -3.86 1.08 -27.82
CA ARG A 312 -2.50 1.32 -27.29
C ARG A 312 -2.29 2.79 -26.89
N GLU A 313 -3.32 3.37 -26.30
CA GLU A 313 -3.27 4.73 -25.76
C GLU A 313 -2.39 4.78 -24.50
N ASP A 314 -2.09 5.99 -24.04
CA ASP A 314 -1.45 6.18 -22.73
C ASP A 314 -2.44 5.80 -21.61
N LEU A 315 -2.29 4.57 -21.12
CA LEU A 315 -3.16 4.00 -20.09
C LEU A 315 -3.09 4.76 -18.76
N SER A 316 -2.07 5.59 -18.53
CA SER A 316 -1.99 6.42 -17.32
C SER A 316 -3.06 7.51 -17.29
N GLN A 317 -3.63 7.87 -18.45
CA GLN A 317 -4.73 8.83 -18.57
C GLN A 317 -6.10 8.20 -18.30
N ASP A 318 -6.22 6.87 -18.37
CA ASP A 318 -7.47 6.19 -18.03
C ASP A 318 -7.72 6.31 -16.52
N VAL A 319 -8.83 6.99 -16.17
CA VAL A 319 -9.17 7.31 -14.78
C VAL A 319 -9.36 6.06 -13.92
N ARG A 320 -9.89 4.97 -14.49
CA ARG A 320 -10.19 3.73 -13.75
C ARG A 320 -8.92 2.94 -13.49
N LEU A 321 -8.10 2.74 -14.52
CA LEU A 321 -6.82 2.05 -14.39
C LEU A 321 -5.86 2.84 -13.50
N ARG A 322 -5.80 4.17 -13.63
CA ARG A 322 -5.01 5.02 -12.73
C ARG A 322 -5.49 4.92 -11.28
N ARG A 323 -6.80 4.93 -11.03
CA ARG A 323 -7.34 4.76 -9.67
C ARG A 323 -7.00 3.38 -9.11
N ALA A 324 -7.13 2.32 -9.90
CA ALA A 324 -6.76 0.96 -9.50
C ALA A 324 -5.27 0.88 -9.14
N ALA A 325 -4.40 1.40 -10.02
CA ALA A 325 -2.95 1.43 -9.80
C ALA A 325 -2.54 2.24 -8.56
N ASN A 326 -3.26 3.31 -8.23
CA ASN A 326 -3.02 4.13 -7.03
C ASN A 326 -3.54 3.49 -5.74
N ALA A 327 -4.34 2.43 -5.80
CA ALA A 327 -4.96 1.82 -4.61
C ALA A 327 -3.98 0.95 -3.81
N HIS A 328 -2.86 0.52 -4.41
CA HIS A 328 -1.99 -0.51 -3.83
C HIS A 328 -0.49 -0.17 -3.88
N GLY A 329 0.27 -0.79 -2.96
CA GLY A 329 1.72 -0.91 -3.02
C GLY A 329 2.52 0.40 -3.06
N GLY A 330 3.61 0.38 -3.84
CA GLY A 330 4.57 1.48 -3.93
C GLY A 330 4.05 2.72 -4.67
N THR A 331 3.05 2.56 -5.55
CA THR A 331 2.40 3.68 -6.26
C THR A 331 1.58 4.53 -5.30
N LYS A 332 0.81 3.90 -4.39
CA LYS A 332 0.08 4.59 -3.32
C LYS A 332 1.00 5.41 -2.42
N ARG A 333 2.15 4.84 -2.03
CA ARG A 333 3.14 5.55 -1.19
C ARG A 333 3.79 6.71 -1.92
N ALA A 334 4.19 6.52 -3.18
CA ALA A 334 4.72 7.61 -4.02
C ALA A 334 3.70 8.74 -4.22
N SER A 335 2.43 8.41 -4.51
CA SER A 335 1.35 9.40 -4.64
C SER A 335 1.13 10.21 -3.36
N ARG A 336 1.16 9.54 -2.20
CA ARG A 336 1.06 10.21 -0.88
C ARG A 336 2.24 11.14 -0.62
N PHE A 337 3.44 10.76 -1.04
CA PHE A 337 4.62 11.60 -0.90
C PHE A 337 4.57 12.83 -1.80
N VAL A 338 4.16 12.70 -3.07
CA VAL A 338 3.90 13.85 -3.95
C VAL A 338 2.89 14.80 -3.31
N SER A 339 1.77 14.26 -2.82
CA SER A 339 0.73 15.05 -2.14
C SER A 339 1.25 15.78 -0.89
N LEU A 340 2.18 15.16 -0.15
CA LEU A 340 2.83 15.79 1.00
C LEU A 340 3.70 16.96 0.55
N LEU A 341 4.50 16.80 -0.51
CA LEU A 341 5.35 17.86 -1.05
C LEU A 341 4.52 19.05 -1.55
N ASP A 342 3.38 18.80 -2.20
CA ASP A 342 2.45 19.86 -2.62
C ASP A 342 1.97 20.70 -1.42
N LEU A 343 1.49 20.02 -0.37
CA LEU A 343 1.01 20.66 0.85
C LEU A 343 2.11 21.44 1.58
N GLU A 344 3.33 20.88 1.62
CA GLU A 344 4.48 21.56 2.21
C GLU A 344 4.95 22.75 1.37
N GLY A 345 4.89 22.67 0.04
CA GLY A 345 5.18 23.78 -0.87
C GLY A 345 4.20 24.94 -0.70
N GLU A 346 2.90 24.65 -0.59
CA GLU A 346 1.88 25.65 -0.24
C GLU A 346 2.14 26.28 1.13
N ARG A 347 2.51 25.45 2.12
CA ARG A 347 2.84 25.92 3.48
C ARG A 347 4.08 26.80 3.48
N LEU A 348 5.11 26.44 2.72
CA LEU A 348 6.31 27.25 2.53
C LEU A 348 5.95 28.64 1.98
N GLY A 349 5.04 28.70 1.01
CA GLY A 349 4.53 29.97 0.45
C GLY A 349 3.94 30.90 1.50
N ARG A 350 3.28 30.37 2.55
CA ARG A 350 2.73 31.18 3.66
C ARG A 350 3.81 31.81 4.55
N TYR A 351 5.03 31.27 4.51
CA TYR A 351 6.18 31.81 5.25
C TYR A 351 7.02 32.79 4.44
N ALA A 352 6.60 33.17 3.24
CA ALA A 352 7.24 34.21 2.44
C ALA A 352 7.48 35.49 3.28
N GLY A 353 8.70 36.03 3.19
CA GLY A 353 9.13 37.22 3.93
C GLY A 353 9.57 36.99 5.39
N SER A 354 9.33 35.81 5.97
CA SER A 354 9.69 35.55 7.38
C SER A 354 10.98 34.76 7.59
N PHE A 355 11.36 33.92 6.64
CA PHE A 355 12.62 33.19 6.66
C PHE A 355 13.82 33.99 6.12
N GLY A 356 13.58 35.21 5.63
CA GLY A 356 14.51 35.97 4.81
C GLY A 356 14.64 35.39 3.40
N ASP A 357 15.01 36.22 2.43
CA ASP A 357 15.01 35.86 1.00
C ASP A 357 15.93 34.68 0.66
N ARG A 358 17.04 34.55 1.40
CA ARG A 358 18.04 33.49 1.16
C ARG A 358 17.53 32.10 1.50
N LEU A 359 16.99 31.92 2.72
CA LEU A 359 16.46 30.63 3.16
C LEU A 359 15.21 30.28 2.38
N PHE A 360 14.29 31.24 2.21
CA PHE A 360 13.08 31.02 1.41
C PHE A 360 13.41 30.56 -0.02
N GLY A 361 14.27 31.29 -0.73
CA GLY A 361 14.67 30.92 -2.09
C GLY A 361 15.42 29.58 -2.18
N HIS A 362 16.17 29.20 -1.14
CA HIS A 362 16.79 27.88 -1.08
C HIS A 362 15.77 26.76 -0.88
N LEU A 363 14.82 26.94 0.04
CA LEU A 363 13.76 25.96 0.30
C LEU A 363 12.86 25.80 -0.93
N THR A 364 12.49 26.89 -1.62
CA THR A 364 11.71 26.82 -2.86
C THR A 364 12.41 25.95 -3.89
N ARG A 365 13.70 26.20 -4.17
CA ARG A 365 14.48 25.37 -5.10
C ARG A 365 14.57 23.91 -4.66
N LEU A 366 14.67 23.66 -3.35
CA LEU A 366 14.70 22.29 -2.80
C LEU A 366 13.37 21.58 -3.07
N TYR A 367 12.24 22.21 -2.75
CA TYR A 367 10.91 21.63 -2.99
C TYR A 367 10.62 21.46 -4.48
N ASP A 368 10.98 22.42 -5.34
CA ASP A 368 10.80 22.30 -6.79
C ASP A 368 11.55 21.07 -7.34
N LEU A 369 12.80 20.88 -6.92
CA LEU A 369 13.61 19.74 -7.34
C LEU A 369 13.06 18.41 -6.78
N SER A 370 12.73 18.37 -5.49
CA SER A 370 12.21 17.16 -4.86
C SER A 370 10.83 16.78 -5.39
N HIS A 371 9.97 17.76 -5.69
CA HIS A 371 8.68 17.52 -6.32
C HIS A 371 8.85 16.96 -7.73
N ALA A 372 9.73 17.55 -8.55
CA ALA A 372 10.01 17.04 -9.90
C ALA A 372 10.51 15.59 -9.88
N GLU A 373 11.41 15.25 -8.95
CA GLU A 373 11.91 13.88 -8.79
C GLU A 373 10.83 12.92 -8.25
N ALA A 374 10.03 13.36 -7.26
CA ALA A 374 8.94 12.55 -6.72
C ALA A 374 7.87 12.24 -7.78
N VAL A 375 7.52 13.21 -8.63
CA VAL A 375 6.62 13.02 -9.78
C VAL A 375 7.23 12.04 -10.78
N ARG A 376 8.51 12.17 -11.12
CA ARG A 376 9.20 11.22 -12.01
C ARG A 376 9.15 9.78 -11.49
N VAL A 377 9.40 9.58 -10.19
CA VAL A 377 9.32 8.26 -9.55
C VAL A 377 7.88 7.76 -9.50
N TYR A 378 6.93 8.63 -9.20
CA TYR A 378 5.50 8.31 -9.22
C TYR A 378 5.04 7.85 -10.60
N ASP A 379 5.35 8.60 -11.65
CA ASP A 379 4.97 8.30 -13.03
C ASP A 379 5.57 6.96 -13.50
N ALA A 380 6.84 6.69 -13.15
CA ALA A 380 7.48 5.42 -13.46
C ALA A 380 6.79 4.24 -12.76
N ARG A 381 6.46 4.37 -11.47
CA ARG A 381 5.72 3.35 -10.70
C ARG A 381 4.29 3.19 -11.23
N LEU A 382 3.63 4.29 -11.57
CA LEU A 382 2.28 4.31 -12.11
C LEU A 382 2.23 3.61 -13.47
N ALA A 383 3.16 3.89 -14.37
CA ALA A 383 3.21 3.28 -15.70
C ALA A 383 3.38 1.76 -15.64
N GLU A 384 4.10 1.23 -14.65
CA GLU A 384 4.21 -0.21 -14.42
C GLU A 384 2.93 -0.78 -13.80
N ALA A 385 2.41 -0.15 -12.74
CA ALA A 385 1.20 -0.61 -12.05
C ALA A 385 -0.04 -0.60 -12.98
N VAL A 386 -0.22 0.45 -13.78
CA VAL A 386 -1.31 0.54 -14.77
C VAL A 386 -1.23 -0.58 -15.80
N ARG A 387 -0.01 -0.95 -16.25
CA ARG A 387 0.16 -2.09 -17.17
C ARG A 387 -0.28 -3.41 -16.52
N GLN A 388 0.01 -3.60 -15.23
CA GLN A 388 -0.44 -4.78 -14.49
C GLN A 388 -1.97 -4.80 -14.34
N GLU A 389 -2.60 -3.68 -14.01
CA GLU A 389 -4.06 -3.59 -13.90
C GLU A 389 -4.76 -3.76 -15.25
N ALA A 390 -4.15 -3.26 -16.33
CA ALA A 390 -4.65 -3.48 -17.69
C ALA A 390 -4.59 -4.97 -18.09
N ASP A 391 -3.50 -5.68 -17.73
CA ASP A 391 -3.39 -7.12 -17.96
C ASP A 391 -4.44 -7.89 -17.13
N THR A 392 -4.66 -7.52 -15.88
CA THR A 392 -5.76 -8.07 -15.05
C THR A 392 -7.12 -7.87 -15.74
N LEU A 393 -7.40 -6.66 -16.24
CA LEU A 393 -8.64 -6.36 -16.95
C LEU A 393 -8.80 -7.20 -18.22
N LEU A 394 -7.72 -7.33 -19.01
CA LEU A 394 -7.72 -8.12 -20.24
C LEU A 394 -7.99 -9.60 -19.95
N ARG A 395 -7.30 -10.19 -18.97
CA ARG A 395 -7.51 -11.59 -18.56
C ARG A 395 -8.95 -11.83 -18.13
N ALA A 396 -9.51 -10.95 -17.30
CA ALA A 396 -10.90 -11.04 -16.88
C ALA A 396 -11.86 -10.91 -18.06
N ALA A 397 -11.60 -9.99 -19.00
CA ALA A 397 -12.42 -9.80 -20.19
C ALA A 397 -12.37 -11.02 -21.13
N GLU A 398 -11.22 -11.66 -21.29
CA GLU A 398 -11.07 -12.90 -22.07
C GLU A 398 -11.80 -14.08 -21.44
N GLN A 399 -11.66 -14.27 -20.13
CA GLN A 399 -12.38 -15.31 -19.37
C GLN A 399 -13.90 -15.11 -19.47
N VAL A 400 -14.36 -13.86 -19.38
CA VAL A 400 -15.76 -13.50 -19.55
C VAL A 400 -16.24 -13.78 -20.98
N ARG A 401 -15.45 -13.49 -22.02
CA ARG A 401 -15.80 -13.83 -23.41
C ARG A 401 -15.92 -15.34 -23.64
N LEU A 402 -14.99 -16.12 -23.07
CA LEU A 402 -15.08 -17.58 -23.11
C LEU A 402 -16.36 -18.06 -22.41
N MET A 403 -16.65 -17.51 -21.23
CA MET A 403 -17.88 -17.79 -20.49
C MET A 403 -19.14 -17.49 -21.31
N GLU A 404 -19.19 -16.35 -22.00
CA GLU A 404 -20.32 -16.00 -22.87
C GLU A 404 -20.52 -17.01 -24.01
N TYR A 405 -19.43 -17.50 -24.60
CA TYR A 405 -19.45 -18.50 -25.65
C TYR A 405 -19.96 -19.85 -25.12
N GLU A 406 -19.40 -20.33 -24.01
CA GLU A 406 -19.82 -21.57 -23.35
C GLU A 406 -21.31 -21.55 -22.98
N VAL A 407 -21.76 -20.48 -22.32
CA VAL A 407 -23.15 -20.28 -21.93
C VAL A 407 -24.04 -20.18 -23.18
N GLY A 408 -23.54 -19.54 -24.24
CA GLY A 408 -24.20 -19.45 -25.53
C GLY A 408 -24.47 -20.82 -26.16
N LEU A 409 -23.48 -21.71 -26.17
CA LEU A 409 -23.62 -23.08 -26.66
C LEU A 409 -24.64 -23.87 -25.85
N LYS A 410 -24.55 -23.84 -24.51
CA LYS A 410 -25.47 -24.57 -23.62
C LYS A 410 -26.92 -24.11 -23.73
N LEU A 411 -27.18 -22.86 -24.13
CA LEU A 411 -28.54 -22.39 -24.39
C LEU A 411 -29.20 -23.09 -25.59
N TYR A 412 -28.41 -23.57 -26.56
CA TYR A 412 -28.90 -24.25 -27.76
C TYR A 412 -28.93 -25.78 -27.64
N GLU A 413 -28.23 -26.36 -26.67
CA GLU A 413 -28.37 -27.77 -26.31
C GLU A 413 -29.80 -27.99 -25.78
N ARG A 414 -30.66 -28.63 -26.61
CA ARG A 414 -32.06 -28.89 -26.24
C ARG A 414 -32.12 -29.76 -24.99
N VAL A 415 -32.84 -29.30 -23.97
CA VAL A 415 -33.28 -30.15 -22.84
C VAL A 415 -33.99 -31.39 -23.39
N LYS A 416 -33.46 -32.59 -23.13
CA LYS A 416 -34.08 -33.85 -23.57
C LYS A 416 -35.38 -34.10 -22.80
N LYS A 417 -36.38 -34.67 -23.47
CA LYS A 417 -37.64 -35.10 -22.84
C LYS A 417 -37.35 -36.19 -21.81
N GLY A 418 -37.71 -35.97 -20.54
CA GLY A 418 -37.54 -36.93 -19.44
C GLY A 418 -36.57 -36.50 -18.33
N ALA A 419 -35.89 -35.37 -18.50
CA ALA A 419 -34.84 -34.93 -17.58
C ALA A 419 -35.41 -34.43 -16.22
N GLN A 420 -34.75 -34.79 -15.11
CA GLN A 420 -35.11 -34.42 -13.73
C GLN A 420 -34.27 -33.25 -13.22
N VAL A 421 -34.87 -32.33 -12.47
CA VAL A 421 -34.14 -31.18 -11.91
C VAL A 421 -33.19 -31.65 -10.82
N VAL A 422 -31.90 -31.33 -10.96
CA VAL A 422 -30.91 -31.52 -9.91
C VAL A 422 -31.13 -30.45 -8.85
N ALA A 423 -31.57 -30.87 -7.66
CA ALA A 423 -31.63 -30.00 -6.50
C ALA A 423 -30.21 -29.55 -6.14
N ALA A 424 -29.99 -28.23 -6.05
CA ALA A 424 -28.76 -27.73 -5.44
C ALA A 424 -28.69 -28.21 -3.99
N GLU A 425 -27.46 -28.40 -3.47
CA GLU A 425 -27.26 -28.65 -2.04
C GLU A 425 -28.03 -27.63 -1.21
N GLU A 426 -28.80 -28.12 -0.23
CA GLU A 426 -29.53 -27.27 0.69
C GLU A 426 -28.53 -26.51 1.56
N GLU A 427 -28.28 -25.24 1.22
CA GLU A 427 -27.60 -24.35 2.15
C GLU A 427 -28.39 -24.26 3.47
N GLU A 428 -27.66 -24.25 4.58
CA GLU A 428 -28.19 -24.17 5.94
C GLU A 428 -29.24 -23.05 6.07
N MET A 429 -30.45 -23.45 6.47
CA MET A 429 -31.51 -22.52 6.84
C MET A 429 -31.05 -21.64 8.01
N LEU A 430 -31.58 -20.42 8.06
CA LEU A 430 -31.34 -19.49 9.15
C LEU A 430 -31.69 -20.14 10.49
N SER A 431 -30.83 -19.93 11.50
CA SER A 431 -31.13 -20.41 12.84
C SER A 431 -32.37 -19.71 13.39
N PRO A 432 -33.07 -20.26 14.40
CA PRO A 432 -34.23 -19.62 15.01
C PRO A 432 -33.95 -18.22 15.59
N ALA A 433 -32.67 -17.88 15.81
CA ALA A 433 -32.23 -16.57 16.30
C ALA A 433 -31.97 -15.55 15.17
N GLN A 434 -32.07 -15.96 13.90
CA GLN A 434 -31.80 -15.12 12.74
C GLN A 434 -33.11 -14.74 12.05
N VAL A 435 -33.26 -13.45 11.74
CA VAL A 435 -34.38 -12.91 10.98
C VAL A 435 -33.88 -12.51 9.59
N ALA A 436 -34.59 -12.91 8.54
CA ALA A 436 -34.31 -12.44 7.18
C ALA A 436 -35.29 -11.34 6.77
N PHE A 437 -34.73 -10.25 6.26
CA PHE A 437 -35.47 -9.20 5.59
C PHE A 437 -35.28 -9.31 4.08
N ARG A 438 -36.28 -8.88 3.32
CA ARG A 438 -36.15 -8.80 1.87
C ARG A 438 -35.33 -7.57 1.53
N PHE A 439 -34.27 -7.76 0.75
CA PHE A 439 -33.47 -6.66 0.22
C PHE A 439 -34.30 -5.72 -0.67
N ASP A 440 -34.23 -4.43 -0.40
CA ASP A 440 -34.99 -3.34 -1.03
C ASP A 440 -34.10 -2.23 -1.64
N ASN A 441 -32.83 -2.55 -1.90
CA ASN A 441 -31.76 -1.65 -2.33
C ASN A 441 -31.15 -0.76 -1.24
N GLU A 442 -31.46 -1.02 0.03
CA GLU A 442 -30.75 -0.40 1.15
C GLU A 442 -29.59 -1.29 1.62
N TYR A 443 -28.41 -0.68 1.75
CA TYR A 443 -27.19 -1.36 2.19
C TYR A 443 -26.88 -0.99 3.63
N TRP A 444 -26.75 -2.01 4.48
CA TRP A 444 -26.54 -1.88 5.92
C TRP A 444 -25.10 -2.28 6.25
N ASN A 445 -24.32 -1.35 6.81
CA ASN A 445 -22.86 -1.50 6.94
C ASN A 445 -22.42 -2.72 7.78
N ASP A 446 -23.23 -3.09 8.76
CA ASP A 446 -23.06 -4.23 9.65
C ASP A 446 -23.51 -5.56 9.02
N GLU A 447 -24.35 -5.52 7.98
CA GLU A 447 -24.91 -6.72 7.33
C GLU A 447 -24.27 -7.05 5.98
N LEU A 448 -23.28 -6.26 5.55
CA LEU A 448 -22.62 -6.41 4.24
C LEU A 448 -22.08 -7.83 3.96
N LYS A 449 -21.71 -8.60 4.99
CA LYS A 449 -21.26 -10.00 4.84
C LYS A 449 -22.37 -11.06 4.96
N SER A 450 -23.56 -10.65 5.39
CA SER A 450 -24.66 -11.54 5.79
C SER A 450 -25.68 -11.75 4.67
N TYR A 451 -25.55 -11.05 3.55
CA TYR A 451 -26.47 -11.17 2.43
C TYR A 451 -26.43 -12.58 1.84
N ARG A 452 -27.63 -13.10 1.52
CA ARG A 452 -27.83 -14.38 0.85
C ARG A 452 -28.84 -14.21 -0.27
N VAL A 453 -28.53 -14.72 -1.45
CA VAL A 453 -29.45 -14.62 -2.60
C VAL A 453 -30.22 -15.92 -2.77
N ARG A 454 -31.53 -15.89 -2.54
CA ARG A 454 -32.39 -17.05 -2.78
C ARG A 454 -32.54 -17.28 -4.29
N ILE A 455 -31.87 -18.30 -4.79
CA ILE A 455 -31.95 -18.76 -6.17
C ILE A 455 -32.03 -20.29 -6.21
N GLU A 456 -32.90 -20.80 -7.08
CA GLU A 456 -33.10 -22.23 -7.30
C GLU A 456 -32.21 -22.73 -8.44
N SER A 457 -31.75 -23.98 -8.34
CA SER A 457 -31.09 -24.65 -9.46
C SER A 457 -32.10 -24.91 -10.59
N ARG A 458 -31.71 -24.59 -11.82
CA ARG A 458 -32.45 -24.98 -13.04
C ARG A 458 -31.76 -26.11 -13.79
N CYS A 459 -30.76 -26.73 -13.17
CA CYS A 459 -30.01 -27.81 -13.80
C CYS A 459 -30.87 -29.06 -13.91
N ILE A 460 -30.73 -29.77 -15.02
CA ILE A 460 -31.56 -30.93 -15.32
C ILE A 460 -30.64 -32.09 -15.68
N GLU A 461 -30.76 -33.21 -14.97
CA GLU A 461 -30.05 -34.47 -15.23
C GLU A 461 -30.88 -35.36 -16.16
N GLU A 462 -30.19 -36.02 -17.10
CA GLU A 462 -30.80 -37.05 -17.93
C GLU A 462 -31.05 -38.29 -17.07
N THR A 463 -32.32 -38.73 -16.97
CA THR A 463 -32.61 -40.08 -16.49
C THR A 463 -31.98 -41.09 -17.46
N PRO A 464 -31.25 -42.12 -16.98
CA PRO A 464 -30.61 -43.13 -17.83
C PRO A 464 -31.59 -43.87 -18.74
#